data_AF-A0A9D6I7G6-F1
#
_entry.id   AF-A0A9D6I7G6-F1
#
_cell.length_a   1.000
_cell.length_b   1.000
_cell.length_c   1.000
_cell.angle_alpha   90.00
_cell.angle_beta   90.00
_cell.angle_gamma   90.00
#
_symmetry.space_group_name_H-M   'P 1'
#
loop_
_entity.id
_entity.type
_entity.pdbx_description
1 polymer ?
#
loop_
_entity_poly.entity_id
_entity_poly.type
_entity_poly.pdbx_seq_one_letter_code
_entity_poly.pdbx_strand_id
1 'polypeptide(L)' 'MPRVKEIDHDGGDPILKELFAKEREAFGTLFNTTKVFAHCPPILKAAKQLSVAVEASGRVDPQLRALVYLRVALINGCPF' A
#
# COMPACT_ATOMS: atom_id res chain seq x y z
N MET A 1 -6.76 -13.41 -7.96
CA MET A 1 -6.73 -13.93 -6.58
C MET A 1 -5.29 -14.00 -6.11
N PRO A 2 -4.97 -13.51 -4.90
CA PRO A 2 -3.61 -13.62 -4.36
C PRO A 2 -3.24 -15.09 -4.17
N ARG A 3 -1.95 -15.42 -4.38
CA ARG A 3 -1.43 -16.79 -4.15
C ARG A 3 -1.30 -17.13 -2.66
N VAL A 4 -1.27 -16.10 -1.81
CA VAL A 4 -1.24 -16.20 -0.35
C VAL A 4 -2.57 -15.76 0.22
N LYS A 5 -2.94 -16.33 1.38
CA LYS A 5 -4.16 -15.94 2.10
C LYS A 5 -4.05 -14.47 2.51
N GLU A 6 -5.11 -13.69 2.32
CA GLU A 6 -5.15 -12.31 2.82
C GLU A 6 -5.21 -12.26 4.35
N ILE A 7 -4.57 -11.26 4.96
CA ILE A 7 -4.71 -10.93 6.38
C ILE A 7 -5.42 -9.59 6.49
N ASP A 8 -6.59 -9.58 7.14
CA ASP A 8 -7.45 -8.41 7.33
C ASP A 8 -7.69 -8.02 8.80
N HIS A 9 -7.14 -8.82 9.72
CA HIS A 9 -7.09 -8.58 11.16
C HIS A 9 -5.65 -8.36 11.63
N ASP A 10 -5.42 -7.42 12.55
CA ASP A 10 -4.07 -7.09 13.02
C ASP A 10 -3.45 -8.14 13.95
N GLY A 11 -4.27 -9.03 14.54
CA GLY A 11 -3.80 -10.13 15.39
C GLY A 11 -3.03 -9.67 16.63
N GLY A 12 -3.17 -8.40 17.05
CA GLY A 12 -2.40 -7.81 18.14
C GLY A 12 -1.03 -7.27 17.74
N ASP A 13 -0.63 -7.35 16.46
CA ASP A 13 0.61 -6.73 16.00
C ASP A 13 0.46 -5.20 15.99
N PRO A 14 1.35 -4.45 16.67
CA PRO A 14 1.20 -3.00 16.80
C PRO A 14 1.38 -2.25 15.47
N ILE A 15 2.19 -2.76 14.54
CA ILE A 15 2.37 -2.15 13.21
C ILE A 15 1.09 -2.33 12.40
N LEU A 16 0.54 -3.54 12.38
CA LEU A 16 -0.69 -3.80 11.64
C LEU A 16 -1.87 -3.03 12.23
N LYS A 17 -1.98 -2.97 13.56
CA LYS A 17 -3.05 -2.22 14.24
C LYS A 17 -3.06 -0.74 13.83
N GLU A 18 -1.91 -0.09 13.86
CA GLU A 18 -1.79 1.31 13.48
C GLU A 18 -2.09 1.53 11.98
N LEU A 19 -1.47 0.73 11.10
CA LEU A 19 -1.61 0.91 9.66
C LEU A 19 -3.02 0.56 9.17
N PHE A 20 -3.63 -0.50 9.70
CA PHE A 20 -4.97 -0.91 9.30
C PHE A 20 -6.01 0.12 9.75
N ALA A 21 -5.87 0.69 10.95
CA ALA A 21 -6.75 1.75 11.41
C ALA A 21 -6.68 2.97 10.48
N LYS A 22 -5.47 3.45 10.17
CA LYS A 22 -5.25 4.59 9.26
C LYS A 22 -5.82 4.35 7.87
N GLU A 23 -5.61 3.16 7.30
CA GLU A 23 -6.09 2.84 5.96
C GLU A 23 -7.62 2.71 5.91
N ARG A 24 -8.23 2.12 6.94
CA ARG A 24 -9.69 2.06 7.07
C ARG A 24 -10.31 3.44 7.29
N GLU A 25 -9.67 4.31 8.06
CA GLU A 25 -10.12 5.69 8.24
C GLU A 25 -10.10 6.46 6.91
N ALA A 26 -9.05 6.32 6.12
CA ALA A 26 -8.90 7.04 4.85
C ALA A 26 -9.74 6.47 3.70
N PHE A 27 -9.92 5.14 3.63
CA PHE A 27 -10.48 4.46 2.45
C PHE A 27 -11.69 3.56 2.76
N GLY A 28 -12.10 3.42 4.01
CA GLY A 28 -13.18 2.52 4.44
C GLY A 28 -12.85 1.03 4.38
N THR A 29 -11.70 0.65 3.84
CA THR A 29 -11.26 -0.74 3.68
C THR A 29 -9.73 -0.83 3.64
N LEU A 30 -9.20 -2.07 3.64
CA LEU A 30 -7.77 -2.33 3.44
C LEU A 30 -7.49 -2.60 1.97
N PHE A 31 -6.36 -2.10 1.48
CA PHE A 31 -5.88 -2.42 0.13
C PHE A 31 -5.44 -3.88 0.03
N ASN A 32 -5.60 -4.47 -1.16
CA ASN A 32 -5.17 -5.84 -1.42
C ASN A 32 -3.67 -6.03 -1.15
N THR A 33 -2.84 -5.05 -1.50
CA THR A 33 -1.40 -5.07 -1.21
C THR A 33 -1.10 -5.01 0.28
N THR A 34 -1.84 -4.22 1.05
CA THR A 34 -1.73 -4.18 2.52
C THR A 34 -2.02 -5.55 3.13
N LYS A 35 -3.10 -6.21 2.72
CA LYS A 35 -3.48 -7.54 3.21
C LYS A 35 -2.46 -8.63 2.87
N VAL A 36 -1.77 -8.51 1.74
CA VAL A 36 -0.70 -9.43 1.33
C VAL A 36 0.60 -9.13 2.07
N PHE A 37 1.00 -7.87 2.21
CA PHE A 37 2.21 -7.51 2.96
C PHE A 37 2.09 -7.69 4.47
N ALA A 38 0.87 -7.80 5.01
CA ALA A 38 0.63 -8.05 6.42
C ALA A 38 1.25 -9.37 6.94
N HIS A 39 1.62 -10.31 6.06
CA HIS A 39 2.45 -11.47 6.42
C HIS A 39 3.84 -11.09 6.95
N CYS A 40 4.31 -9.88 6.62
CA CYS A 40 5.58 -9.33 7.11
C CYS A 40 5.40 -7.83 7.47
N PRO A 41 4.92 -7.52 8.68
CA PRO A 41 4.63 -6.15 9.10
C PRO A 41 5.79 -5.15 8.93
N PRO A 42 7.06 -5.49 9.19
CA PRO A 42 8.18 -4.60 8.92
C PRO A 42 8.32 -4.22 7.43
N ILE A 43 8.11 -5.16 6.50
CA ILE A 43 8.14 -4.89 5.05
C ILE A 43 6.95 -3.99 4.66
N LEU A 44 5.75 -4.28 5.18
CA LEU A 44 4.58 -3.41 4.95
C LEU A 44 4.87 -1.97 5.36
N LYS A 45 5.42 -1.77 6.56
CA LYS A 45 5.77 -0.45 7.08
C LYS A 45 6.77 0.27 6.18
N ALA A 46 7.85 -0.41 5.79
CA ALA A 46 8.87 0.17 4.90
C ALA A 46 8.29 0.53 3.53
N ALA A 47 7.44 -0.32 2.94
CA ALA A 47 6.80 -0.05 1.65
C ALA A 47 5.89 1.19 1.70
N LYS A 48 5.10 1.36 2.78
CA LYS A 48 4.29 2.56 2.98
C LYS A 48 5.14 3.81 3.16
N GLN A 49 6.23 3.72 3.93
CA GLN A 49 7.17 4.84 4.12
C GLN A 49 7.83 5.26 2.81
N LEU A 50 8.18 4.31 1.93
CA LEU A 50 8.70 4.61 0.60
C LEU A 50 7.67 5.39 -0.24
N SER A 51 6.40 4.95 -0.25
CA SER A 51 5.33 5.68 -0.95
C SER A 51 5.24 7.12 -0.44
N VAL A 52 5.18 7.32 0.88
CA VAL A 52 5.14 8.65 1.51
C VAL A 52 6.36 9.50 1.12
N ALA A 53 7.56 8.91 1.07
CA ALA A 53 8.77 9.63 0.69
C ALA A 53 8.74 10.10 -0.77
N VAL A 54 8.23 9.26 -1.68
CA VAL A 54 8.00 9.66 -3.08
C VAL A 54 7.02 10.83 -3.14
N GLU A 55 5.96 10.79 -2.34
CA GLU A 55 4.97 11.86 -2.32
C GLU A 55 5.52 13.18 -1.79
N ALA A 56 6.25 13.12 -0.68
CA ALA A 56 6.86 14.27 -0.02
C ALA A 56 7.99 14.92 -0.86
N SER A 57 8.57 14.20 -1.82
CA SER A 57 9.65 14.74 -2.66
C SER A 57 9.24 15.98 -3.46
N GLY A 58 7.94 16.12 -3.78
CA GLY A 58 7.39 17.26 -4.52
C GLY A 58 7.97 17.46 -5.94
N ARG A 59 8.72 16.47 -6.47
CA ARG A 59 9.42 16.59 -7.76
C ARG A 59 8.51 16.43 -8.98
N VAL A 60 7.34 15.84 -8.80
CA VAL A 60 6.37 15.56 -9.86
C VAL A 60 5.00 16.02 -9.34
N ASP A 61 4.26 16.75 -10.18
CA ASP A 61 2.90 17.15 -9.89
C ASP A 61 2.03 15.93 -9.49
N PRO A 62 1.13 16.03 -8.50
CA PRO A 62 0.35 14.89 -8.02
C PRO A 62 -0.49 14.19 -9.11
N GLN A 63 -1.09 14.96 -10.02
CA GLN A 63 -1.89 14.38 -11.11
C GLN A 63 -0.98 13.67 -12.12
N LEU A 64 0.16 14.27 -12.44
CA LEU A 64 1.15 13.64 -13.32
C LEU A 64 1.74 12.37 -12.68
N ARG A 65 2.00 12.36 -11.37
CA ARG A 65 2.49 11.17 -10.64
C ARG A 65 1.51 10.00 -10.75
N ALA A 66 0.21 10.25 -10.62
CA ALA A 66 -0.81 9.22 -10.81
C ALA A 66 -0.79 8.63 -12.23
N LEU A 67 -0.62 9.47 -13.26
CA LEU A 67 -0.49 9.02 -14.66
C LEU A 67 0.80 8.22 -14.90
N VAL A 68 1.91 8.60 -14.27
CA VAL A 68 3.17 7.85 -14.32
C VAL A 68 2.99 6.46 -13.72
N TYR A 69 2.35 6.36 -12.55
CA TYR A 69 2.05 5.06 -11.93
C TYR A 69 1.20 4.18 -12.84
N LEU A 70 0.13 4.73 -13.42
CA LEU A 70 -0.71 4.01 -14.37
C LEU A 70 0.11 3.53 -15.58
N ARG A 71 0.93 4.41 -16.18
CA ARG A 71 1.73 4.05 -17.35
C ARG A 71 2.71 2.93 -17.06
N VAL A 72 3.40 2.99 -15.92
CA VAL A 72 4.36 1.95 -15.51
C VAL A 72 3.65 0.63 -15.18
N ALA A 73 2.48 0.68 -14.53
CA ALA A 73 1.66 -0.50 -14.27
C ALA A 73 1.25 -1.21 -15.57
N LEU A 74 0.81 -0.44 -16.58
CA LEU A 74 0.46 -0.97 -17.90
C LEU A 74 1.65 -1.61 -18.63
N ILE A 75 2.83 -0.99 -18.57
CA ILE A 75 4.06 -1.56 -19.17
C ILE A 75 4.39 -2.91 -18.54
N ASN A 76 4.20 -3.04 -17.23
CA ASN A 76 4.49 -4.28 -16.49
C ASN A 76 3.33 -5.30 -16.52
N GLY A 77 2.20 -4.98 -17.16
CA GLY A 77 1.01 -5.83 -17.16
C GLY A 77 0.39 -6.02 -15.76
N CYS A 78 0.54 -5.04 -14.87
CA CYS A 78 -0.07 -5.06 -13.54
C CYS A 78 -1.60 -4.85 -13.67
N PRO A 79 -2.44 -5.80 -13.22
CA PRO A 79 -3.89 -5.71 -13.35
C PRO A 79 -4.57 -4.98 -12.17
N PHE A 80 -3.79 -4.45 -11.22
CA PHE A 80 -4.23 -3.73 -10.03
C PHE A 80 -3.84 -2.27 -10.12
#